data_AF-A0A1C4WD22-F1
#
_entry.id   AF-A0A1C4WD22-F1
#
_cell.length_a   1.000
_cell.length_b   1.000
_cell.length_c   1.000
_cell.angle_alpha   90.00
_cell.angle_beta   90.00
_cell.angle_gamma   90.00
#
_symmetry.space_group_name_H-M   'P 1'
#
loop_
_entity.id
_entity.type
_entity.pdbx_description
1 polymer ?
#
loop_
_entity_poly.entity_id
_entity_poly.type
_entity_poly.pdbx_seq_one_letter_code
_entity_poly.pdbx_strand_id
1 'polypeptide(L)'
;MPLVAGVDSSTQSCKVVIRDAETGALLRQGRAAHPDGTEVDPEAWWQALRNAADQAGGLADVAAISVAGQQHGMVCLDEDGQVVRPALLWNDTRSADAAADLVEEAGGGAAGRRFWAEATGSVPVASFTLTKLRWLARHEPEQAARVAAVCLPHDWLTWRLAGAPGLGALRTDRGDASGTSYWSPSTGEYRLDLLEQGFGRRLIVPEVLGPADSAGKLADELGGGALLGAGTGDNAAAALGVGAGPGDVIVSIGTSGTVFSVADVPAGDESGAVAGFADASGRFLPLVATLNAARVLDAAAAMLGVSLDELADLALSAPAGADGLVMVPYLEGERTPNRPLATGAVHGLTLRTSTPAHLARAAVEGMLCALADGLDALTAQGATARRVILVGGGARSAAVRRIAPQVFGCPVVVPPAGEYVADGAARQAAWVALGGATPPVWAVEGTEEYAAEPVPAVREQYAAARGLVLDRR
;
A
#
# COMPACT_ATOMS: atom_id res chain seq x y z
N MET A 1 -31.90 -4.01 5.26
CA MET A 1 -30.58 -4.01 5.93
C MET A 1 -29.79 -2.87 5.31
N PRO A 2 -29.07 -2.05 6.08
CA PRO A 2 -28.39 -0.88 5.54
C PRO A 2 -27.31 -1.31 4.54
N LEU A 3 -27.28 -0.68 3.37
CA LEU A 3 -26.23 -0.87 2.38
C LEU A 3 -25.11 0.11 2.63
N VAL A 4 -23.87 -0.27 2.34
CA VAL A 4 -22.70 0.60 2.42
C VAL A 4 -21.90 0.55 1.13
N ALA A 5 -21.22 1.64 0.81
CA ALA A 5 -20.30 1.70 -0.32
C ALA A 5 -18.84 1.78 0.15
N GLY A 6 -17.99 0.99 -0.49
CA GLY A 6 -16.55 1.13 -0.39
C GLY A 6 -15.96 1.53 -1.73
N VAL A 7 -15.10 2.55 -1.72
CA VAL A 7 -14.41 3.03 -2.92
C VAL A 7 -12.93 2.66 -2.82
N ASP A 8 -12.37 2.04 -3.85
CA ASP A 8 -10.93 1.87 -4.08
C ASP A 8 -10.51 2.76 -5.25
N SER A 9 -9.87 3.90 -4.95
CA SER A 9 -9.29 4.80 -5.93
C SER A 9 -7.76 4.60 -6.02
N SER A 10 -7.36 3.44 -6.52
CA SER A 10 -5.98 3.07 -6.85
C SER A 10 -5.36 3.92 -7.97
N THR A 11 -4.06 3.72 -8.25
CA THR A 11 -3.37 4.40 -9.36
C THR A 11 -4.01 4.15 -10.73
N GLN A 12 -4.49 2.93 -11.00
CA GLN A 12 -4.92 2.53 -12.36
C GLN A 12 -6.44 2.61 -12.58
N SER A 13 -7.24 2.58 -11.52
CA SER A 13 -8.70 2.59 -11.64
C SER A 13 -9.39 2.93 -10.33
N CYS A 14 -10.62 3.41 -10.45
CA CYS A 14 -11.58 3.51 -9.37
C CYS A 14 -12.55 2.32 -9.41
N LYS A 15 -12.80 1.72 -8.25
CA LYS A 15 -13.79 0.65 -8.07
C LYS A 15 -14.72 1.04 -6.94
N VAL A 16 -16.00 0.72 -7.10
CA VAL A 16 -17.04 0.91 -6.08
C VAL A 16 -17.68 -0.43 -5.82
N VAL A 17 -17.72 -0.86 -4.56
CA VAL A 17 -18.46 -2.05 -4.12
C VAL A 17 -19.60 -1.62 -3.21
N ILE A 18 -20.80 -2.17 -3.44
CA ILE A 18 -21.95 -2.01 -2.56
C ILE A 18 -22.14 -3.31 -1.80
N ARG A 19 -22.08 -3.23 -0.48
CA ARG A 19 -22.16 -4.38 0.41
C ARG A 19 -23.30 -4.24 1.41
N ASP A 20 -23.84 -5.36 1.84
CA ASP A 20 -24.68 -5.42 3.04
C ASP A 20 -23.83 -5.10 4.27
N ALA A 21 -24.24 -4.13 5.09
CA ALA A 21 -23.39 -3.63 6.17
C ALA A 21 -23.14 -4.65 7.29
N GLU A 22 -24.10 -5.54 7.55
CA GLU A 22 -24.02 -6.52 8.64
C GLU A 22 -23.19 -7.73 8.22
N THR A 23 -23.48 -8.28 7.05
CA THR A 23 -22.88 -9.55 6.58
C THR A 23 -21.63 -9.34 5.73
N GLY A 24 -21.47 -8.16 5.14
CA GLY A 24 -20.43 -7.89 4.15
C GLY A 24 -20.72 -8.48 2.78
N ALA A 25 -21.90 -9.06 2.53
CA ALA A 25 -22.22 -9.66 1.23
C ALA A 25 -22.13 -8.64 0.09
N LEU A 26 -21.43 -8.99 -1.00
CA LEU A 26 -21.34 -8.15 -2.20
C LEU A 26 -22.67 -8.18 -2.96
N LEU A 27 -23.23 -7.00 -3.24
CA LEU A 27 -24.51 -6.86 -3.94
C LEU A 27 -24.36 -6.23 -5.33
N ARG A 28 -23.55 -5.18 -5.43
CA ARG A 28 -23.30 -4.45 -6.69
C ARG A 28 -21.87 -3.98 -6.73
N GLN A 29 -21.34 -3.79 -7.94
CA GLN A 29 -20.02 -3.20 -8.13
C GLN A 29 -19.92 -2.48 -9.47
N GLY A 30 -18.98 -1.54 -9.55
CA GLY A 30 -18.66 -0.83 -10.78
C GLY A 30 -17.20 -0.42 -10.82
N ARG A 31 -16.67 -0.17 -12.02
CA ARG A 31 -15.25 0.14 -12.22
C ARG A 31 -15.04 1.11 -13.37
N ALA A 32 -14.14 2.06 -13.18
CA ALA A 32 -13.67 2.96 -14.23
C ALA A 32 -12.15 3.12 -14.18
N ALA A 33 -11.52 3.27 -15.33
CA ALA A 33 -10.08 3.42 -15.43
C ALA A 33 -9.63 4.85 -15.06
N HIS A 34 -8.41 4.95 -14.52
CA HIS A 34 -7.65 6.20 -14.45
C HIS A 34 -6.69 6.27 -15.64
N PRO A 35 -6.25 7.47 -16.04
CA PRO A 35 -5.14 7.60 -16.96
C PRO A 35 -3.85 7.03 -16.35
N ASP A 36 -2.97 6.51 -17.19
CA ASP A 36 -1.62 6.11 -16.79
C ASP A 36 -0.76 7.34 -16.44
N GLY A 37 0.16 7.19 -15.49
CA GLY A 37 1.14 8.23 -15.16
C GLY A 37 1.64 8.18 -13.72
N THR A 38 2.69 8.94 -13.44
CA THR A 38 3.15 9.26 -12.08
C THR A 38 2.65 10.63 -11.61
N GLU A 39 1.93 11.33 -12.48
CA GLU A 39 1.29 12.62 -12.26
C GLU A 39 -0.07 12.60 -12.95
N VAL A 40 -1.14 12.93 -12.23
CA VAL A 40 -2.52 12.85 -12.74
C VAL A 40 -3.36 14.01 -12.23
N ASP A 41 -4.16 14.63 -13.10
CA ASP A 41 -5.17 15.61 -12.69
C ASP A 41 -6.23 14.91 -11.81
N PRO A 42 -6.44 15.33 -10.54
CA PRO A 42 -7.42 14.74 -9.65
C PRO A 42 -8.85 14.67 -10.24
N GLU A 43 -9.22 15.56 -11.16
CA GLU A 43 -10.52 15.50 -11.83
C GLU A 43 -10.74 14.15 -12.54
N ALA A 44 -9.69 13.50 -13.03
CA ALA A 44 -9.79 12.16 -13.60
C ALA A 44 -10.28 11.11 -12.58
N TRP A 45 -9.86 11.23 -11.31
CA TRP A 45 -10.34 10.34 -10.24
C TRP A 45 -11.79 10.60 -9.90
N TRP A 46 -12.21 11.87 -9.90
CA TRP A 46 -13.60 12.23 -9.67
C TRP A 46 -14.53 11.66 -10.76
N GLN A 47 -14.15 11.82 -12.03
CA GLN A 47 -14.90 11.26 -13.15
C GLN A 47 -14.96 9.73 -13.10
N ALA A 48 -13.84 9.08 -12.76
CA ALA A 48 -13.81 7.63 -12.59
C ALA A 48 -14.68 7.15 -11.43
N LEU A 49 -14.68 7.84 -10.29
CA LEU A 49 -15.56 7.54 -9.16
C LEU A 49 -17.03 7.63 -9.57
N ARG A 50 -17.44 8.72 -10.23
CA ARG A 50 -18.81 8.89 -10.73
C ARG A 50 -19.22 7.76 -11.67
N ASN A 51 -18.38 7.45 -12.66
CA ASN A 51 -18.63 6.37 -13.62
C ASN A 51 -18.71 5.00 -12.93
N ALA A 52 -17.85 4.72 -11.96
CA ALA A 52 -17.86 3.48 -11.21
C ALA A 52 -19.09 3.37 -10.29
N ALA A 53 -19.51 4.47 -9.66
CA ALA A 53 -20.73 4.54 -8.87
C ALA A 53 -21.99 4.33 -9.73
N ASP A 54 -22.06 4.94 -10.91
CA ASP A 54 -23.16 4.75 -11.87
C ASP A 54 -23.24 3.29 -12.34
N GLN A 55 -22.10 2.66 -12.66
CA GLN A 55 -22.05 1.23 -12.99
C GLN A 55 -22.47 0.33 -11.82
N ALA A 56 -22.21 0.75 -10.58
CA ALA A 56 -22.67 0.05 -9.37
C ALA A 56 -24.16 0.29 -9.05
N GLY A 57 -24.89 1.02 -9.90
CA GLY A 57 -26.32 1.31 -9.73
C GLY A 57 -26.63 2.53 -8.88
N GLY A 58 -25.66 3.43 -8.67
CA GLY A 58 -25.79 4.64 -7.87
C GLY A 58 -25.62 4.42 -6.37
N LEU A 59 -25.70 5.53 -5.63
CA LEU A 59 -25.39 5.62 -4.19
C LEU A 59 -26.59 6.04 -3.32
N ALA A 60 -27.78 6.27 -3.90
CA ALA A 60 -28.91 6.85 -3.18
C ALA A 60 -29.49 5.97 -2.06
N ASP A 61 -29.25 4.65 -2.10
CA ASP A 61 -29.76 3.68 -1.14
C ASP A 61 -28.72 3.23 -0.10
N VAL A 62 -27.51 3.81 -0.12
CA VAL A 62 -26.45 3.49 0.85
C VAL A 62 -26.56 4.37 2.09
N ALA A 63 -26.33 3.78 3.26
CA ALA A 63 -26.32 4.47 4.54
C ALA A 63 -24.98 5.18 4.81
N ALA A 64 -23.88 4.66 4.26
CA ALA A 64 -22.56 5.26 4.41
C ALA A 64 -21.61 4.89 3.26
N ILE A 65 -20.59 5.72 3.06
CA ILE A 65 -19.54 5.59 2.04
C ILE A 65 -18.19 5.90 2.68
N SER A 66 -17.16 5.11 2.36
CA SER A 66 -15.77 5.46 2.66
C SER A 66 -14.90 5.30 1.42
N VAL A 67 -13.85 6.11 1.34
CA VAL A 67 -12.89 6.09 0.24
C VAL A 67 -11.54 5.59 0.72
N ALA A 68 -11.05 4.52 0.11
CA ALA A 68 -9.66 4.13 0.16
C ALA A 68 -8.93 4.65 -1.09
N GLY A 69 -7.80 5.31 -0.91
CA GLY A 69 -7.02 5.90 -2.00
C GLY A 69 -5.59 5.38 -2.05
N GLN A 70 -4.98 5.49 -3.22
CA GLN A 70 -3.53 5.33 -3.32
C GLN A 70 -2.83 6.30 -2.35
N GLN A 71 -1.87 5.80 -1.57
CA GLN A 71 -1.22 6.60 -0.54
C GLN A 71 -0.32 7.71 -1.14
N HIS A 72 -0.02 8.71 -0.31
CA HIS A 72 1.02 9.72 -0.52
C HIS A 72 0.83 10.74 -1.66
N GLY A 73 -0.18 10.59 -2.51
CA GLY A 73 -0.44 11.52 -3.62
C GLY A 73 -0.56 12.96 -3.14
N MET A 74 0.22 13.89 -3.70
CA MET A 74 0.20 15.30 -3.27
C MET A 74 -0.86 16.07 -4.05
N VAL A 75 -2.02 16.35 -3.43
CA VAL A 75 -3.06 17.23 -3.97
C VAL A 75 -2.94 18.60 -3.31
N CYS A 76 -2.53 19.60 -4.08
CA CYS A 76 -2.45 20.99 -3.63
C CYS A 76 -3.68 21.78 -4.11
N LEU A 77 -4.35 22.47 -3.19
CA LEU A 77 -5.51 23.30 -3.47
C LEU A 77 -5.18 24.77 -3.19
N ASP A 78 -5.72 25.69 -3.99
CA ASP A 78 -5.66 27.13 -3.72
C ASP A 78 -6.78 27.60 -2.77
N GLU A 79 -6.84 28.90 -2.49
CA GLU A 79 -7.79 29.50 -1.53
C GLU A 79 -9.27 29.23 -1.90
N ASP A 80 -9.55 29.04 -3.19
CA ASP A 80 -10.88 28.73 -3.74
C ASP A 80 -11.14 27.22 -3.85
N GLY A 81 -10.23 26.38 -3.34
CA GLY A 81 -10.32 24.93 -3.40
C GLY A 81 -10.05 24.34 -4.79
N GLN A 82 -9.48 25.11 -5.72
CA GLN A 82 -9.11 24.61 -7.04
C GLN A 82 -7.76 23.90 -6.99
N VAL A 83 -7.63 22.82 -7.78
CA VAL A 83 -6.37 22.10 -7.90
C VAL A 83 -5.32 23.01 -8.54
N VAL A 84 -4.18 23.18 -7.86
CA VAL A 84 -3.10 24.07 -8.32
C VAL A 84 -2.36 23.50 -9.52
N ARG A 85 -2.14 22.18 -9.49
CA ARG A 85 -1.47 21.38 -10.54
C ARG A 85 -1.83 19.89 -10.39
N PRO A 86 -1.66 19.06 -11.43
CA PRO A 86 -1.91 17.62 -11.35
C PRO A 86 -1.19 16.96 -10.17
N ALA A 87 -1.78 16.00 -9.47
CA ALA A 87 -1.17 15.42 -8.27
C ALA A 87 0.09 14.61 -8.57
N LEU A 88 1.16 14.75 -7.77
CA LEU A 88 2.34 13.87 -7.82
C LEU A 88 2.08 12.60 -7.02
N LEU A 89 2.19 11.43 -7.65
CA LEU A 89 1.79 10.15 -7.08
C LEU A 89 2.95 9.44 -6.35
N TRP A 90 2.66 8.35 -5.65
CA TRP A 90 3.64 7.60 -4.86
C TRP A 90 4.82 7.05 -5.67
N ASN A 91 4.59 6.77 -6.96
CA ASN A 91 5.58 6.24 -7.90
C ASN A 91 6.35 7.35 -8.65
N ASP A 92 6.10 8.62 -8.36
CA ASP A 92 6.87 9.73 -8.90
C ASP A 92 8.23 9.88 -8.20
N THR A 93 9.30 9.99 -8.97
CA THR A 93 10.68 10.01 -8.45
C THR A 93 11.32 11.39 -8.44
N ARG A 94 10.65 12.44 -8.93
CA ARG A 94 11.25 13.80 -9.04
C ARG A 94 11.68 14.36 -7.69
N SER A 95 11.04 13.92 -6.60
CA SER A 95 11.33 14.38 -5.25
C SER A 95 12.41 13.57 -4.50
N ALA A 96 13.16 12.70 -5.19
CA ALA A 96 14.21 11.88 -4.57
C ALA A 96 15.31 12.73 -3.91
N ASP A 97 15.81 13.76 -4.59
CA ASP A 97 16.83 14.66 -4.02
C ASP A 97 16.26 15.45 -2.82
N ALA A 98 14.99 15.85 -2.89
CA ALA A 98 14.32 16.51 -1.77
C ALA A 98 14.22 15.60 -0.54
N ALA A 99 14.02 14.29 -0.72
CA ALA A 99 14.04 13.32 0.37
C ALA A 99 15.43 13.22 1.02
N ALA A 100 16.48 13.15 0.20
CA ALA A 100 17.86 13.11 0.66
C ALA A 100 18.24 14.38 1.43
N ASP A 101 17.88 15.55 0.91
CA ASP A 101 18.13 16.85 1.54
C ASP A 101 17.43 16.96 2.90
N LEU A 102 16.18 16.49 3.03
CA LEU A 102 15.47 16.50 4.31
C LEU A 102 16.17 15.63 5.37
N VAL A 103 16.77 14.51 4.97
CA VAL A 103 17.56 13.66 5.89
C VAL A 103 18.89 14.33 6.24
N GLU A 104 19.55 14.96 5.28
CA GLU A 104 20.81 15.67 5.50
C GLU A 104 20.63 16.88 6.43
N GLU A 105 19.60 17.69 6.20
CA GLU A 105 19.24 18.84 7.03
C GLU A 105 18.90 18.44 8.48
N ALA A 106 18.44 17.20 8.70
CA ALA A 106 18.17 16.63 10.02
C ALA A 106 19.43 16.04 10.72
N GLY A 107 20.62 16.25 10.16
CA GLY A 107 21.90 15.80 10.72
C GLY A 107 22.60 14.70 9.92
N GLY A 108 22.01 14.27 8.81
CA GLY A 108 22.61 13.35 7.84
C GLY A 108 22.86 11.94 8.36
N GLY A 109 23.22 11.04 7.44
CA GLY A 109 23.60 9.66 7.77
C GLY A 109 22.60 8.95 8.69
N ALA A 110 23.10 8.32 9.75
CA ALA A 110 22.25 7.63 10.73
C ALA A 110 21.45 8.58 11.63
N ALA A 111 21.99 9.77 11.94
CA ALA A 111 21.34 10.73 12.83
C ALA A 111 20.07 11.30 12.20
N GLY A 112 20.16 11.75 10.93
CA GLY A 112 19.01 12.24 10.18
C GLY A 112 17.94 11.17 9.99
N ARG A 113 18.32 9.93 9.67
CA ARG A 113 17.35 8.82 9.55
C ARG A 113 16.63 8.52 10.87
N ARG A 114 17.36 8.47 11.99
CA ARG A 114 16.78 8.28 13.31
C ARG A 114 15.80 9.40 13.65
N PHE A 115 16.19 10.65 13.41
CA PHE A 115 15.31 11.81 13.64
C PHE A 115 13.96 11.64 12.94
N TRP A 116 13.98 11.28 11.65
CA TRP A 116 12.75 11.13 10.87
C TRP A 116 11.92 9.91 11.28
N ALA A 117 12.57 8.78 11.55
CA ALA A 117 11.92 7.57 12.03
C ALA A 117 11.21 7.81 13.37
N GLU A 118 11.83 8.54 14.30
CA GLU A 118 11.23 8.92 15.58
C GLU A 118 10.11 9.97 15.41
N ALA A 119 10.33 10.95 14.52
CA ALA A 119 9.41 12.07 14.32
C ALA A 119 8.10 11.66 13.64
N THR A 120 8.18 10.80 12.62
CA THR A 120 7.05 10.51 11.71
C THR A 120 6.84 9.02 11.47
N GLY A 121 7.58 8.14 12.15
CA GLY A 121 7.54 6.69 11.95
C GLY A 121 8.30 6.22 10.71
N SER A 122 8.75 7.12 9.84
CA SER A 122 9.35 6.76 8.54
C SER A 122 10.50 7.69 8.15
N VAL A 123 11.52 7.13 7.50
CA VAL A 123 12.59 7.90 6.85
C VAL A 123 12.09 8.40 5.48
N PRO A 124 12.20 9.70 5.15
CA PRO A 124 11.72 10.25 3.88
C PRO A 124 12.24 9.53 2.65
N VAL A 125 11.32 9.23 1.73
CA VAL A 125 11.59 8.75 0.38
C VAL A 125 10.73 9.53 -0.62
N ALA A 126 11.08 9.47 -1.92
CA ALA A 126 10.38 10.24 -2.97
C ALA A 126 8.85 10.02 -3.01
N SER A 127 8.38 8.87 -2.52
CA SER A 127 6.96 8.57 -2.44
C SER A 127 6.19 9.50 -1.50
N PHE A 128 6.80 10.02 -0.42
CA PHE A 128 6.05 10.71 0.64
C PHE A 128 5.64 12.15 0.27
N THR A 129 4.55 12.61 0.85
CA THR A 129 3.93 13.90 0.48
C THR A 129 4.86 15.09 0.77
N LEU A 130 5.60 15.07 1.88
CA LEU A 130 6.51 16.16 2.24
C LEU A 130 7.63 16.37 1.21
N THR A 131 8.17 15.30 0.64
CA THR A 131 9.28 15.40 -0.32
C THR A 131 8.80 16.06 -1.61
N LYS A 132 7.57 15.77 -2.04
CA LYS A 132 6.91 16.41 -3.19
C LYS A 132 6.61 17.88 -2.94
N LEU A 133 6.18 18.25 -1.73
CA LEU A 133 5.98 19.64 -1.34
C LEU A 133 7.31 20.42 -1.37
N ARG A 134 8.40 19.83 -0.85
CA ARG A 134 9.76 20.39 -0.93
C ARG A 134 10.21 20.57 -2.38
N TRP A 135 9.96 19.56 -3.22
CA TRP A 135 10.24 19.64 -4.65
C TRP A 135 9.46 20.78 -5.31
N LEU A 136 8.15 20.86 -5.06
CA LEU A 136 7.26 21.88 -5.63
C LEU A 136 7.73 23.29 -5.27
N ALA A 137 8.02 23.53 -3.98
CA ALA A 137 8.48 24.83 -3.49
C ALA A 137 9.77 25.31 -4.17
N ARG A 138 10.66 24.38 -4.54
CA ARG A 138 11.96 24.71 -5.17
C ARG A 138 11.90 24.81 -6.69
N HIS A 139 11.07 24.01 -7.34
CA HIS A 139 11.07 23.88 -8.81
C HIS A 139 9.93 24.64 -9.49
N GLU A 140 8.80 24.84 -8.81
CA GLU A 140 7.64 25.56 -9.35
C GLU A 140 7.13 26.61 -8.34
N PRO A 141 7.94 27.63 -7.99
CA PRO A 141 7.62 28.58 -6.93
C PRO A 141 6.33 29.37 -7.18
N GLU A 142 5.96 29.63 -8.45
CA GLU A 142 4.71 30.29 -8.81
C GLU A 142 3.48 29.44 -8.44
N GLN A 143 3.56 28.12 -8.66
CA GLN A 143 2.50 27.20 -8.24
C GLN A 143 2.50 27.03 -6.72
N ALA A 144 3.68 26.89 -6.11
CA ALA A 144 3.82 26.80 -4.66
C ALA A 144 3.22 28.03 -3.95
N ALA A 145 3.34 29.23 -4.52
CA ALA A 145 2.75 30.45 -3.98
C ALA A 145 1.21 30.41 -3.90
N ARG A 146 0.55 29.66 -4.79
CA ARG A 146 -0.93 29.53 -4.83
C ARG A 146 -1.51 28.54 -3.82
N VAL A 147 -0.70 27.63 -3.27
CA VAL A 147 -1.20 26.53 -2.42
C VAL A 147 -1.75 27.03 -1.09
N ALA A 148 -3.04 26.89 -0.82
CA ALA A 148 -3.62 27.17 0.49
C ALA A 148 -3.71 25.91 1.36
N ALA A 149 -3.99 24.77 0.76
CA ALA A 149 -4.13 23.48 1.45
C ALA A 149 -3.40 22.35 0.72
N VAL A 150 -2.99 21.34 1.48
CA VAL A 150 -2.53 20.05 0.94
C VAL A 150 -3.38 18.93 1.52
N CYS A 151 -3.74 17.96 0.69
CA CYS A 151 -4.44 16.75 1.07
C CYS A 151 -4.02 15.58 0.18
N LEU A 152 -4.45 14.37 0.53
CA LEU A 152 -4.16 13.14 -0.19
C LEU A 152 -5.34 12.71 -1.09
N PRO A 153 -5.17 11.70 -1.97
CA PRO A 153 -6.19 11.37 -2.96
C PRO A 153 -7.55 10.99 -2.36
N HIS A 154 -7.59 10.21 -1.27
CA HIS A 154 -8.86 9.86 -0.64
C HIS A 154 -9.51 11.06 0.07
N ASP A 155 -8.70 11.93 0.69
CA ASP A 155 -9.17 13.16 1.34
C ASP A 155 -9.90 14.03 0.34
N TRP A 156 -9.29 14.25 -0.83
CA TRP A 156 -9.84 15.08 -1.89
C TRP A 156 -11.14 14.47 -2.45
N LEU A 157 -11.18 13.17 -2.69
CA LEU A 157 -12.41 12.49 -3.15
C LEU A 157 -13.52 12.54 -2.09
N THR A 158 -13.19 12.35 -0.81
CA THR A 158 -14.14 12.45 0.31
C THR A 158 -14.68 13.88 0.41
N TRP A 159 -13.82 14.88 0.26
CA TRP A 159 -14.20 16.29 0.22
C TRP A 159 -15.09 16.63 -0.99
N ARG A 160 -14.81 16.08 -2.17
CA ARG A 160 -15.68 16.20 -3.36
C ARG A 160 -17.04 15.54 -3.15
N LEU A 161 -17.09 14.36 -2.52
CA LEU A 161 -18.34 13.68 -2.14
C LEU A 161 -19.17 14.50 -1.14
N ALA A 162 -18.53 15.27 -0.26
CA ALA A 162 -19.19 16.21 0.64
C ALA A 162 -19.68 17.50 -0.04
N GLY A 163 -19.47 17.65 -1.35
CA GLY A 163 -19.84 18.86 -2.10
C GLY A 163 -18.81 19.99 -1.99
N ALA A 164 -17.57 19.67 -1.60
CA ALA A 164 -16.46 20.62 -1.49
C ALA A 164 -16.77 21.88 -0.65
N PRO A 165 -17.25 21.78 0.61
CA PRO A 165 -17.80 22.92 1.36
C PRO A 165 -16.72 23.84 1.99
N GLY A 166 -15.57 23.99 1.33
CA GLY A 166 -14.43 24.80 1.75
C GLY A 166 -13.27 24.00 2.34
N LEU A 167 -12.09 24.62 2.43
CA LEU A 167 -10.84 23.95 2.82
C LEU A 167 -10.85 23.42 4.28
N GLY A 168 -11.57 24.10 5.18
CA GLY A 168 -11.71 23.66 6.58
C GLY A 168 -12.52 22.37 6.76
N ALA A 169 -13.20 21.91 5.70
CA ALA A 169 -13.94 20.65 5.67
C ALA A 169 -13.09 19.46 5.18
N LEU A 170 -11.81 19.66 4.85
CA LEU A 170 -10.91 18.55 4.52
C LEU A 170 -10.79 17.61 5.73
N ARG A 171 -10.95 16.31 5.47
CA ARG A 171 -10.83 15.24 6.45
C ARG A 171 -9.92 14.16 5.91
N THR A 172 -9.19 13.52 6.81
CA THR A 172 -8.34 12.36 6.53
C THR A 172 -8.45 11.37 7.68
N ASP A 173 -7.77 10.24 7.58
CA ASP A 173 -7.60 9.27 8.66
C ASP A 173 -6.14 9.16 9.09
N ARG A 174 -5.91 8.41 10.17
CA ARG A 174 -4.56 8.13 10.67
C ARG A 174 -3.71 7.40 9.63
N GLY A 175 -4.31 6.44 8.91
CA GLY A 175 -3.64 5.61 7.92
C GLY A 175 -2.97 6.41 6.82
N ASP A 176 -3.69 7.27 6.11
CA ASP A 176 -3.10 8.05 5.03
C ASP A 176 -2.28 9.25 5.53
N ALA A 177 -2.70 9.88 6.64
CA ALA A 177 -1.91 10.93 7.29
C ALA A 177 -0.50 10.44 7.66
N SER A 178 -0.36 9.19 8.12
CA SER A 178 0.94 8.59 8.44
C SER A 178 1.87 8.41 7.24
N GLY A 179 1.34 8.43 6.02
CA GLY A 179 2.11 8.37 4.77
C GLY A 179 2.66 9.73 4.30
N THR A 180 2.45 10.81 5.06
CA THR A 180 2.78 12.17 4.61
C THR A 180 4.21 12.62 4.91
N SER A 181 4.85 12.02 5.92
CA SER A 181 6.06 12.53 6.59
C SER A 181 5.90 13.91 7.24
N TYR A 182 4.68 14.31 7.60
CA TYR A 182 4.45 15.46 8.49
C TYR A 182 3.32 15.20 9.51
N TRP A 183 2.99 13.94 9.77
CA TRP A 183 2.14 13.49 10.87
C TRP A 183 2.85 12.36 11.61
N SER A 184 2.69 12.31 12.94
CA SER A 184 3.40 11.35 13.79
C SER A 184 2.46 10.25 14.29
N PRO A 185 2.68 8.98 13.89
CA PRO A 185 1.91 7.86 14.44
C PRO A 185 2.08 7.71 15.95
N SER A 186 3.26 8.02 16.49
CA SER A 186 3.57 7.83 17.91
C SER A 186 2.85 8.84 18.81
N THR A 187 2.66 10.09 18.37
CA THR A 187 1.94 11.11 19.14
C THR A 187 0.50 11.30 18.70
N GLY A 188 0.16 10.91 17.47
CA GLY A 188 -1.15 11.17 16.85
C GLY A 188 -1.31 12.60 16.32
N GLU A 189 -0.22 13.37 16.23
CA GLU A 189 -0.26 14.80 15.93
C GLU A 189 0.50 15.18 14.65
N TYR A 190 0.08 16.27 14.01
CA TYR A 190 0.82 16.85 12.91
C TYR A 190 2.15 17.48 13.37
N ARG A 191 3.22 17.19 12.63
CA ARG A 191 4.52 17.87 12.67
C ARG A 191 4.52 19.04 11.71
N LEU A 192 3.72 20.06 12.03
CA LEU A 192 3.57 21.27 11.20
C LEU A 192 4.88 22.05 11.05
N ASP A 193 5.80 21.91 12.01
CA ASP A 193 7.16 22.41 11.93
C ASP A 193 7.95 21.77 10.76
N LEU A 194 7.81 20.45 10.55
CA LEU A 194 8.45 19.74 9.44
C LEU A 194 7.79 20.07 8.10
N LEU A 195 6.46 20.22 8.09
CA LEU A 195 5.72 20.69 6.91
C LEU A 195 6.18 22.08 6.49
N GLU A 196 6.27 23.01 7.44
CA GLU A 196 6.74 24.39 7.19
C GLU A 196 8.21 24.42 6.78
N GLN A 197 9.08 23.61 7.39
CA GLN A 197 10.48 23.46 6.96
C GLN A 197 10.57 22.95 5.51
N GLY A 198 9.79 21.93 5.16
CA GLY A 198 9.81 21.32 3.84
C GLY A 198 9.25 22.24 2.77
N PHE A 199 8.07 22.82 2.99
CA PHE A 199 7.37 23.64 2.00
C PHE A 199 7.79 25.12 2.00
N GLY A 200 8.29 25.63 3.13
CA GLY A 200 8.69 27.03 3.32
C GLY A 200 7.61 27.94 3.93
N ARG A 201 6.41 27.41 4.19
CA ARG A 201 5.33 28.09 4.93
C ARG A 201 4.29 27.09 5.44
N ARG A 202 3.45 27.52 6.38
CA ARG A 202 2.32 26.74 6.87
C ARG A 202 1.21 26.61 5.81
N LEU A 203 0.64 25.40 5.71
CA LEU A 203 -0.51 25.07 4.88
C LEU A 203 -1.69 24.61 5.73
N ILE A 204 -2.90 24.70 5.20
CA ILE A 204 -4.06 23.98 5.74
C ILE A 204 -3.85 22.48 5.46
N VAL A 205 -4.06 21.67 6.48
CA VAL A 205 -4.04 20.20 6.40
C VAL A 205 -5.41 19.66 6.85
N PRO A 206 -5.82 18.46 6.41
CA PRO A 206 -7.09 17.86 6.82
C PRO A 206 -7.16 17.63 8.33
N GLU A 207 -8.35 17.62 8.91
CA GLU A 207 -8.54 17.10 10.27
C GLU A 207 -8.45 15.56 10.24
N VAL A 208 -7.64 14.98 11.13
CA VAL A 208 -7.45 13.52 11.25
C VAL A 208 -8.58 12.95 12.12
N LEU A 209 -9.42 12.12 11.52
CA LEU A 209 -10.58 11.52 12.17
C LEU A 209 -10.25 10.19 12.85
N GLY A 210 -11.07 9.82 13.83
CA GLY A 210 -11.10 8.47 14.38
C GLY A 210 -11.67 7.45 13.39
N PRO A 211 -11.36 6.15 13.58
CA PRO A 211 -11.73 5.09 12.62
C PRO A 211 -13.22 4.96 12.28
N ALA A 212 -14.10 5.30 13.22
CA ALA A 212 -15.55 5.23 13.08
C ALA A 212 -16.22 6.61 13.05
N ASP A 213 -15.42 7.69 13.00
CA ASP A 213 -15.95 9.04 12.94
C ASP A 213 -16.43 9.36 11.52
N SER A 214 -17.40 10.28 11.45
CA SER A 214 -17.94 10.73 10.17
C SER A 214 -17.17 11.94 9.63
N ALA A 215 -16.81 11.88 8.36
CA ALA A 215 -16.28 13.00 7.57
C ALA A 215 -17.38 13.94 7.04
N GLY A 216 -18.63 13.79 7.51
CA GLY A 216 -19.77 14.57 7.05
C GLY A 216 -20.78 13.71 6.29
N LYS A 217 -21.53 14.35 5.39
CA LYS A 217 -22.58 13.67 4.61
C LYS A 217 -22.32 13.84 3.12
N LEU A 218 -22.75 12.84 2.36
CA LEU A 218 -22.82 12.92 0.92
C LEU A 218 -23.67 14.13 0.50
N ALA A 219 -23.19 14.91 -0.46
CA ALA A 219 -23.90 16.06 -0.98
C ALA A 219 -25.26 15.67 -1.59
N ASP A 220 -26.26 16.53 -1.45
CA ASP A 220 -27.63 16.28 -1.92
C ASP A 220 -27.68 16.00 -3.43
N GLU A 221 -26.84 16.67 -4.22
CA GLU A 221 -26.74 16.47 -5.67
C GLU A 221 -26.21 15.10 -6.08
N LEU A 222 -25.57 14.37 -5.16
CA LEU A 222 -25.03 13.02 -5.35
C LEU A 222 -25.93 11.92 -4.75
N GLY A 223 -27.15 12.29 -4.31
CA GLY A 223 -28.11 11.39 -3.69
C GLY A 223 -28.40 11.72 -2.22
N GLY A 224 -27.51 12.48 -1.55
CA GLY A 224 -27.68 12.94 -0.18
C GLY A 224 -27.78 11.82 0.87
N GLY A 225 -27.85 12.21 2.14
CA GLY A 225 -28.27 11.32 3.24
C GLY A 225 -27.24 10.32 3.78
N ALA A 226 -26.35 9.77 2.93
CA ALA A 226 -25.30 8.84 3.35
C ALA A 226 -24.23 9.53 4.21
N LEU A 227 -23.76 8.85 5.26
CA LEU A 227 -22.58 9.30 6.01
C LEU A 227 -21.31 9.07 5.18
N LEU A 228 -20.36 10.00 5.29
CA LEU A 228 -19.01 9.79 4.81
C LEU A 228 -18.17 9.29 5.98
N GLY A 229 -17.45 8.18 5.81
CA GLY A 229 -16.45 7.73 6.77
C GLY A 229 -15.12 8.45 6.58
N ALA A 230 -14.17 8.22 7.50
CA ALA A 230 -12.86 8.87 7.47
C ALA A 230 -12.06 8.62 6.17
N GLY A 231 -12.32 7.49 5.49
CA GLY A 231 -11.46 7.00 4.43
C GLY A 231 -10.16 6.42 4.98
N THR A 232 -9.26 5.99 4.10
CA THR A 232 -7.88 5.61 4.48
C THR A 232 -6.98 5.37 3.26
N GLY A 233 -5.71 5.06 3.49
CA GLY A 233 -4.77 4.56 2.47
C GLY A 233 -5.04 3.10 2.07
N ASP A 234 -4.74 2.75 0.81
CA ASP A 234 -5.02 1.42 0.23
C ASP A 234 -4.52 0.22 1.04
N ASN A 235 -3.30 0.24 1.60
CA ASN A 235 -2.76 -0.85 2.41
C ASN A 235 -3.51 -1.01 3.75
N ALA A 236 -3.89 0.10 4.38
CA ALA A 236 -4.67 0.09 5.62
C ALA A 236 -6.11 -0.40 5.36
N ALA A 237 -6.71 0.00 4.23
CA ALA A 237 -7.99 -0.53 3.79
C ALA A 237 -7.89 -2.03 3.48
N ALA A 238 -6.86 -2.49 2.77
CA ALA A 238 -6.66 -3.90 2.48
C ALA A 238 -6.56 -4.74 3.77
N ALA A 239 -5.81 -4.27 4.78
CA ALA A 239 -5.76 -4.91 6.10
C ALA A 239 -7.15 -5.04 6.74
N LEU A 240 -7.93 -3.95 6.72
CA LEU A 240 -9.29 -3.95 7.25
C LEU A 240 -10.23 -4.87 6.47
N GLY A 241 -10.10 -4.91 5.15
CA GLY A 241 -10.93 -5.70 4.23
C GLY A 241 -10.72 -7.21 4.36
N VAL A 242 -9.47 -7.65 4.56
CA VAL A 242 -9.17 -9.07 4.85
C VAL A 242 -9.40 -9.44 6.32
N GLY A 243 -9.76 -8.46 7.16
CA GLY A 243 -9.95 -8.64 8.58
C GLY A 243 -8.70 -9.03 9.35
N ALA A 244 -7.56 -8.48 8.95
CA ALA A 244 -6.31 -8.66 9.65
C ALA A 244 -6.38 -8.03 11.05
N GLY A 245 -5.77 -8.71 12.02
CA GLY A 245 -5.53 -8.19 13.36
C GLY A 245 -4.10 -8.48 13.84
N PRO A 246 -3.77 -8.13 15.09
CA PRO A 246 -2.45 -8.41 15.65
C PRO A 246 -2.06 -9.90 15.53
N GLY A 247 -0.91 -10.16 14.91
CA GLY A 247 -0.46 -11.52 14.57
C GLY A 247 -0.60 -11.88 13.09
N ASP A 248 -1.37 -11.11 12.32
CA ASP A 248 -1.53 -11.30 10.88
C ASP A 248 -0.55 -10.41 10.11
N VAL A 249 0.16 -11.02 9.16
CA VAL A 249 0.98 -10.31 8.17
C VAL A 249 0.31 -10.46 6.83
N ILE A 250 0.05 -9.35 6.15
CA ILE A 250 -0.47 -9.35 4.79
C ILE A 250 0.73 -9.29 3.84
N VAL A 251 0.78 -10.23 2.90
CA VAL A 251 1.70 -10.18 1.76
C VAL A 251 0.85 -9.98 0.51
N SER A 252 0.96 -8.79 -0.08
CA SER A 252 0.27 -8.44 -1.32
C SER A 252 1.23 -8.58 -2.50
N ILE A 253 0.94 -9.50 -3.42
CA ILE A 253 1.75 -9.75 -4.61
C ILE A 253 1.02 -9.19 -5.83
N GLY A 254 1.22 -7.89 -6.08
CA GLY A 254 0.92 -7.24 -7.36
C GLY A 254 2.15 -7.22 -8.27
N THR A 255 2.17 -6.32 -9.26
CA THR A 255 3.37 -6.06 -10.07
C THR A 255 4.58 -5.72 -9.19
N SER A 256 4.36 -4.97 -8.12
CA SER A 256 5.23 -4.77 -6.95
C SER A 256 4.65 -5.49 -5.72
N GLY A 257 5.46 -5.63 -4.68
CA GLY A 257 5.05 -6.30 -3.44
C GLY A 257 4.89 -5.33 -2.27
N THR A 258 3.98 -5.64 -1.36
CA THR A 258 3.94 -5.04 -0.03
C THR A 258 3.82 -6.13 1.04
N VAL A 259 4.52 -5.93 2.15
CA VAL A 259 4.48 -6.79 3.34
C VAL A 259 4.17 -5.88 4.50
N PHE A 260 3.04 -6.09 5.16
CA PHE A 260 2.61 -5.23 6.27
C PHE A 260 1.87 -6.02 7.31
N SER A 261 1.83 -5.53 8.54
CA SER A 261 1.18 -6.21 9.66
C SER A 261 0.38 -5.24 10.50
N VAL A 262 -0.61 -5.74 11.23
CA VAL A 262 -1.30 -4.93 12.24
C VAL A 262 -0.51 -5.02 13.54
N ALA A 263 -0.08 -3.88 14.06
CA ALA A 263 0.78 -3.78 15.25
C ALA A 263 0.17 -2.89 16.33
N ASP A 264 0.45 -3.21 17.59
CA ASP A 264 -0.04 -2.46 18.76
C ASP A 264 0.84 -1.25 19.11
N VAL A 265 2.07 -1.24 18.61
CA VAL A 265 3.04 -0.16 18.80
C VAL A 265 3.48 0.40 17.45
N PRO A 266 3.75 1.71 17.36
CA PRO A 266 4.26 2.30 16.13
C PRO A 266 5.68 1.80 15.85
N ALA A 267 6.00 1.56 14.58
CA ALA A 267 7.38 1.30 14.17
C ALA A 267 8.16 2.61 14.00
N GLY A 268 9.48 2.54 14.17
CA GLY A 268 10.41 3.65 14.05
C GLY A 268 11.76 3.16 13.55
N ASP A 269 11.76 2.54 12.37
CA ASP A 269 12.95 1.89 11.81
C ASP A 269 13.95 2.92 11.24
N GLU A 270 15.03 3.16 11.97
CA GLU A 270 16.10 4.07 11.54
C GLU A 270 16.90 3.58 10.32
N SER A 271 16.75 2.32 9.93
CA SER A 271 17.31 1.83 8.66
C SER A 271 16.54 2.38 7.44
N GLY A 272 15.28 2.77 7.65
CA GLY A 272 14.35 3.21 6.60
C GLY A 272 13.75 2.08 5.78
N ALA A 273 13.94 0.81 6.17
CA ALA A 273 13.39 -0.34 5.45
C ALA A 273 11.88 -0.53 5.71
N VAL A 274 11.43 -0.26 6.95
CA VAL A 274 10.04 -0.31 7.38
C VAL A 274 9.48 1.10 7.54
N ALA A 275 8.41 1.40 6.81
CA ALA A 275 7.61 2.58 7.05
C ALA A 275 6.64 2.33 8.21
N GLY A 276 6.70 3.16 9.25
CA GLY A 276 5.82 3.08 10.41
C GLY A 276 4.51 3.81 10.16
N PHE A 277 3.54 3.18 9.49
CA PHE A 277 2.22 3.77 9.28
C PHE A 277 1.24 3.48 10.41
N ALA A 278 0.11 4.17 10.41
CA ALA A 278 -1.06 3.81 11.19
C ALA A 278 -1.99 2.90 10.35
N ASP A 279 -2.85 2.12 11.01
CA ASP A 279 -3.91 1.39 10.33
C ASP A 279 -5.26 2.15 10.39
N ALA A 280 -6.26 1.59 9.72
CA ALA A 280 -7.62 2.13 9.69
C ALA A 280 -8.51 1.70 10.88
N SER A 281 -7.95 1.02 11.89
CA SER A 281 -8.70 0.49 13.05
C SER A 281 -8.34 1.16 14.38
N GLY A 282 -7.34 2.05 14.40
CA GLY A 282 -6.85 2.72 15.60
C GLY A 282 -5.50 2.18 16.12
N ARG A 283 -4.88 1.26 15.38
CA ARG A 283 -3.58 0.64 15.64
C ARG A 283 -2.52 1.16 14.66
N PHE A 284 -1.50 0.35 14.38
CA PHE A 284 -0.37 0.65 13.51
C PHE A 284 -0.20 -0.38 12.40
N LEU A 285 0.45 0.06 11.31
CA LEU A 285 0.63 -0.69 10.08
C LEU A 285 2.09 -0.59 9.60
N PRO A 286 3.08 -1.15 10.32
CA PRO A 286 4.43 -1.21 9.79
C PRO A 286 4.42 -1.93 8.43
N LEU A 287 5.05 -1.29 7.44
CA LEU A 287 4.95 -1.68 6.05
C LEU A 287 6.31 -1.67 5.37
N VAL A 288 6.58 -2.73 4.61
CA VAL A 288 7.70 -2.86 3.69
C VAL A 288 7.15 -2.92 2.28
N ALA A 289 7.78 -2.20 1.35
CA ALA A 289 7.43 -2.24 -0.05
C ALA A 289 8.62 -2.75 -0.88
N THR A 290 8.36 -3.65 -1.82
CA THR A 290 9.34 -4.18 -2.78
C THR A 290 8.94 -3.77 -4.19
N LEU A 291 9.91 -3.60 -5.08
CA LEU A 291 9.66 -3.36 -6.51
C LEU A 291 9.37 -4.66 -7.24
N ASN A 292 10.03 -5.75 -6.84
CA ASN A 292 10.04 -7.01 -7.58
C ASN A 292 9.16 -8.06 -6.89
N ALA A 293 7.92 -8.19 -7.36
CA ALA A 293 6.98 -9.23 -6.92
C ALA A 293 6.49 -10.04 -8.12
N ALA A 294 5.23 -9.92 -8.56
CA ALA A 294 4.70 -10.71 -9.68
C ALA A 294 5.52 -10.57 -10.98
N ARG A 295 6.14 -9.40 -11.22
CA ARG A 295 7.01 -9.17 -12.38
C ARG A 295 8.21 -10.12 -12.47
N VAL A 296 8.64 -10.69 -11.35
CA VAL A 296 9.70 -11.72 -11.30
C VAL A 296 9.21 -12.99 -11.99
N LEU A 297 7.96 -13.37 -11.74
CA LEU A 297 7.32 -14.52 -12.37
C LEU A 297 7.07 -14.25 -13.85
N ASP A 298 6.60 -13.05 -14.20
CA ASP A 298 6.43 -12.65 -15.61
C ASP A 298 7.76 -12.72 -16.38
N ALA A 299 8.84 -12.20 -15.80
CA ALA A 299 10.18 -12.26 -16.39
C ALA A 299 10.69 -13.70 -16.51
N ALA A 300 10.47 -14.55 -15.51
CA ALA A 300 10.87 -15.96 -15.57
C ALA A 300 10.09 -16.74 -16.62
N ALA A 301 8.77 -16.53 -16.71
CA ALA A 301 7.92 -17.10 -17.75
C ALA A 301 8.38 -16.67 -19.16
N ALA A 302 8.67 -15.37 -19.33
CA ALA A 302 9.18 -14.83 -20.58
C ALA A 302 10.55 -15.42 -20.97
N MET A 303 11.49 -15.55 -20.02
CA MET A 303 12.80 -16.17 -20.26
C MET A 303 12.69 -17.63 -20.70
N LEU A 304 11.69 -18.36 -20.18
CA LEU A 304 11.46 -19.77 -20.51
C LEU A 304 10.54 -19.97 -21.72
N GLY A 305 9.87 -18.93 -22.19
CA GLY A 305 8.90 -19.01 -23.28
C GLY A 305 7.64 -19.80 -22.91
N VAL A 306 7.18 -19.69 -21.67
CA VAL A 306 6.02 -20.42 -21.13
C VAL A 306 4.96 -19.46 -20.56
N SER A 307 3.75 -19.96 -20.34
CA SER A 307 2.71 -19.27 -19.57
C SER A 307 3.01 -19.27 -18.07
N LEU A 308 2.31 -18.42 -17.30
CA LEU A 308 2.43 -18.39 -15.84
C LEU A 308 1.97 -19.69 -15.17
N ASP A 309 0.99 -20.38 -15.75
CA ASP A 309 0.52 -21.67 -15.25
C ASP A 309 1.57 -22.76 -15.49
N GLU A 310 2.17 -22.81 -16.68
CA GLU A 310 3.28 -23.71 -16.98
C GLU A 310 4.53 -23.40 -16.14
N LEU A 311 4.82 -22.11 -15.85
CA LEU A 311 5.87 -21.71 -14.92
C LEU A 311 5.60 -22.28 -13.52
N ALA A 312 4.35 -22.22 -13.06
CA ALA A 312 3.97 -22.75 -11.76
C ALA A 312 4.14 -24.28 -11.71
N ASP A 313 3.74 -25.00 -12.76
CA ASP A 313 3.92 -26.45 -12.86
C ASP A 313 5.41 -26.83 -12.90
N LEU A 314 6.22 -26.10 -13.67
CA LEU A 314 7.67 -26.27 -13.70
C LEU A 314 8.30 -26.05 -12.32
N ALA A 315 7.93 -24.96 -11.63
CA ALA A 315 8.43 -24.66 -10.29
C ALA A 315 8.05 -25.75 -9.28
N LEU A 316 6.84 -26.30 -9.36
CA LEU A 316 6.38 -27.39 -8.49
C LEU A 316 7.05 -28.75 -8.80
N SER A 317 7.58 -28.94 -10.01
CA SER A 317 8.29 -30.16 -10.40
C SER A 317 9.74 -30.23 -9.90
N ALA A 318 10.34 -29.08 -9.55
CA ALA A 318 11.70 -29.00 -8.99
C ALA A 318 11.68 -29.07 -7.45
N PRO A 319 12.74 -29.64 -6.83
CA PRO A 319 12.85 -29.75 -5.37
C PRO A 319 12.99 -28.37 -4.70
N ALA A 320 12.68 -28.30 -3.41
CA ALA A 320 12.91 -27.09 -2.62
C ALA A 320 14.39 -26.68 -2.59
N GLY A 321 14.65 -25.39 -2.74
CA GLY A 321 15.98 -24.83 -2.90
C GLY A 321 16.56 -24.99 -4.30
N ALA A 322 15.78 -25.50 -5.26
CA ALA A 322 16.17 -25.70 -6.67
C ALA A 322 17.58 -26.33 -6.79
N ASP A 323 17.90 -27.32 -5.96
CA ASP A 323 19.20 -28.00 -5.92
C ASP A 323 20.44 -27.06 -5.84
N GLY A 324 20.25 -25.87 -5.25
CA GLY A 324 21.25 -24.81 -5.06
C GLY A 324 21.18 -23.66 -6.08
N LEU A 325 20.22 -23.66 -7.01
CA LEU A 325 20.01 -22.53 -7.93
C LEU A 325 19.24 -21.41 -7.23
N VAL A 326 19.77 -20.19 -7.24
CA VAL A 326 19.17 -19.04 -6.55
C VAL A 326 18.97 -17.89 -7.53
N MET A 327 17.75 -17.36 -7.59
CA MET A 327 17.47 -16.09 -8.26
C MET A 327 17.41 -14.96 -7.23
N VAL A 328 18.21 -13.91 -7.44
CA VAL A 328 18.10 -12.64 -6.72
C VAL A 328 17.24 -11.71 -7.59
N PRO A 329 16.03 -11.32 -7.15
CA PRO A 329 15.01 -10.79 -8.04
C PRO A 329 15.07 -9.27 -8.24
N TYR A 330 16.21 -8.60 -8.06
CA TYR A 330 16.31 -7.12 -8.19
C TYR A 330 16.28 -6.63 -9.64
N LEU A 331 15.24 -7.03 -10.39
CA LEU A 331 15.12 -6.78 -11.82
C LEU A 331 15.00 -5.29 -12.14
N GLU A 332 14.39 -4.50 -11.25
CA GLU A 332 14.21 -3.04 -11.37
C GLU A 332 14.94 -2.23 -10.29
N GLY A 333 16.10 -2.71 -9.82
CA GLY A 333 16.63 -2.29 -8.53
C GLY A 333 15.72 -2.79 -7.40
N GLU A 334 15.87 -2.28 -6.20
CA GLU A 334 15.00 -2.64 -5.08
C GLU A 334 14.82 -1.50 -4.07
N ARG A 335 13.64 -1.44 -3.45
CA ARG A 335 13.30 -0.52 -2.35
C ARG A 335 13.76 -1.05 -1.00
N THR A 336 13.42 -2.31 -0.72
CA THR A 336 13.83 -2.99 0.52
C THR A 336 14.46 -4.34 0.16
N PRO A 337 15.77 -4.52 0.35
CA PRO A 337 16.74 -3.52 0.84
C PRO A 337 16.94 -2.36 -0.16
N ASN A 338 17.33 -1.17 0.34
CA ASN A 338 17.52 0.03 -0.47
C ASN A 338 18.70 -0.13 -1.44
N ARG A 339 18.40 -0.57 -2.67
CA ARG A 339 19.35 -0.88 -3.74
C ARG A 339 18.79 -0.46 -5.10
N PRO A 340 18.59 0.85 -5.33
CA PRO A 340 17.87 1.35 -6.51
C PRO A 340 18.58 1.04 -7.84
N LEU A 341 19.89 0.78 -7.81
CA LEU A 341 20.69 0.48 -8.99
C LEU A 341 20.95 -1.03 -9.18
N ALA A 342 20.58 -1.88 -8.24
CA ALA A 342 20.88 -3.31 -8.34
C ALA A 342 20.20 -3.95 -9.56
N THR A 343 20.81 -5.04 -10.04
CA THR A 343 20.27 -5.89 -11.11
C THR A 343 20.00 -7.29 -10.57
N GLY A 344 19.07 -8.01 -11.20
CA GLY A 344 18.81 -9.40 -10.86
C GLY A 344 19.98 -10.32 -11.24
N ALA A 345 20.12 -11.42 -10.52
CA ALA A 345 21.19 -12.40 -10.74
C ALA A 345 20.68 -13.82 -10.56
N VAL A 346 21.31 -14.77 -11.24
CA VAL A 346 21.11 -16.21 -11.04
C VAL A 346 22.44 -16.82 -10.62
N HIS A 347 22.47 -17.46 -9.46
CA HIS A 347 23.64 -18.11 -8.88
C HIS A 347 23.42 -19.62 -8.76
N GLY A 348 24.50 -20.39 -8.69
CA GLY A 348 24.43 -21.85 -8.48
C GLY A 348 24.15 -22.66 -9.75
N LEU A 349 24.47 -22.11 -10.94
CA LEU A 349 24.38 -22.86 -12.20
C LEU A 349 25.41 -24.01 -12.22
N THR A 350 24.90 -25.19 -12.51
CA THR A 350 25.65 -26.44 -12.73
C THR A 350 25.00 -27.19 -13.88
N LEU A 351 25.63 -28.26 -14.39
CA LEU A 351 24.98 -29.12 -15.40
C LEU A 351 23.63 -29.70 -14.92
N ARG A 352 23.47 -29.92 -13.61
CA ARG A 352 22.23 -30.42 -13.00
C ARG A 352 21.15 -29.34 -12.90
N THR A 353 21.53 -28.15 -12.46
CA THR A 353 20.58 -27.06 -12.14
C THR A 353 20.22 -26.20 -13.36
N SER A 354 20.90 -26.39 -14.48
CA SER A 354 20.63 -25.69 -15.76
C SER A 354 19.41 -26.26 -16.49
N THR A 355 18.22 -26.19 -15.87
CA THR A 355 16.95 -26.67 -16.48
C THR A 355 15.81 -25.67 -16.29
N PRO A 356 14.76 -25.71 -17.13
CA PRO A 356 13.58 -24.85 -16.98
C PRO A 356 12.91 -24.97 -15.60
N ALA A 357 12.76 -26.20 -15.08
CA ALA A 357 12.14 -26.46 -13.78
C ALA A 357 12.90 -25.78 -12.63
N HIS A 358 14.23 -25.84 -12.65
CA HIS A 358 15.07 -25.22 -11.62
C HIS A 358 15.03 -23.69 -11.70
N LEU A 359 15.05 -23.11 -12.90
CA LEU A 359 14.92 -21.65 -13.05
C LEU A 359 13.55 -21.17 -12.57
N ALA A 360 12.48 -21.88 -12.92
CA ALA A 360 11.13 -21.58 -12.46
C ALA A 360 11.02 -21.64 -10.93
N ARG A 361 11.56 -22.71 -10.31
CA ARG A 361 11.63 -22.86 -8.85
C ARG A 361 12.40 -21.73 -8.19
N ALA A 362 13.60 -21.43 -8.70
CA ALA A 362 14.46 -20.38 -8.17
C ALA A 362 13.81 -18.99 -8.29
N ALA A 363 13.03 -18.73 -9.34
CA ALA A 363 12.28 -17.48 -9.50
C ALA A 363 11.18 -17.33 -8.44
N VAL A 364 10.39 -18.39 -8.21
CA VAL A 364 9.33 -18.38 -7.18
C VAL A 364 9.94 -18.25 -5.78
N GLU A 365 10.96 -19.05 -5.46
CA GLU A 365 11.64 -19.01 -4.16
C GLU A 365 12.38 -17.68 -3.94
N GLY A 366 13.06 -17.15 -4.96
CA GLY A 366 13.76 -15.87 -4.88
C GLY A 366 12.82 -14.70 -4.62
N MET A 367 11.69 -14.63 -5.32
CA MET A 367 10.64 -13.65 -5.06
C MET A 367 10.08 -13.77 -3.64
N LEU A 368 9.75 -14.99 -3.20
CA LEU A 368 9.22 -15.24 -1.85
C LEU A 368 10.25 -14.91 -0.76
N CYS A 369 11.54 -15.18 -0.98
CA CYS A 369 12.61 -14.83 -0.06
C CYS A 369 12.78 -13.31 0.07
N ALA A 370 12.67 -12.56 -1.03
CA ALA A 370 12.68 -11.10 -0.97
C ALA A 370 11.50 -10.55 -0.15
N LEU A 371 10.31 -11.14 -0.28
CA LEU A 371 9.15 -10.79 0.55
C LEU A 371 9.36 -11.24 2.02
N ALA A 372 10.01 -12.37 2.25
CA ALA A 372 10.34 -12.87 3.59
C ALA A 372 11.35 -11.98 4.31
N ASP A 373 12.26 -11.32 3.59
CA ASP A 373 13.12 -10.29 4.18
C ASP A 373 12.31 -9.08 4.69
N GLY A 374 11.21 -8.73 4.00
CA GLY A 374 10.25 -7.74 4.49
C GLY A 374 9.55 -8.19 5.76
N LEU A 375 9.11 -9.46 5.82
CA LEU A 375 8.53 -10.07 7.01
C LEU A 375 9.49 -10.04 8.22
N ASP A 376 10.77 -10.37 8.00
CA ASP A 376 11.79 -10.29 9.04
C ASP A 376 12.00 -8.86 9.53
N ALA A 377 12.00 -7.88 8.62
CA ALA A 377 12.12 -6.47 8.97
C ALA A 377 10.94 -6.01 9.85
N LEU A 378 9.71 -6.43 9.55
CA LEU A 378 8.55 -6.17 10.42
C LEU A 378 8.71 -6.81 11.79
N THR A 379 9.19 -8.06 11.84
CA THR A 379 9.40 -8.81 13.09
C THR A 379 10.48 -8.15 13.95
N ALA A 380 11.53 -7.61 13.33
CA ALA A 380 12.56 -6.82 14.01
C ALA A 380 12.02 -5.51 14.62
N GLN A 381 10.90 -4.99 14.10
CA GLN A 381 10.16 -3.85 14.67
C GLN A 381 9.09 -4.28 15.70
N GLY A 382 9.06 -5.55 16.10
CA GLY A 382 8.17 -6.07 17.14
C GLY A 382 6.84 -6.64 16.63
N ALA A 383 6.64 -6.73 15.31
CA ALA A 383 5.49 -7.45 14.77
C ALA A 383 5.55 -8.93 15.14
N THR A 384 4.40 -9.54 15.43
CA THR A 384 4.28 -11.00 15.56
C THR A 384 3.68 -11.55 14.28
N ALA A 385 4.30 -12.58 13.69
CA ALA A 385 3.80 -13.26 12.51
C ALA A 385 3.29 -14.65 12.85
N ARG A 386 1.98 -14.78 13.14
CA ARG A 386 1.33 -16.07 13.39
C ARG A 386 0.92 -16.76 12.10
N ARG A 387 0.49 -15.99 11.11
CA ARG A 387 0.17 -16.44 9.75
C ARG A 387 0.39 -15.31 8.74
N VAL A 388 0.55 -15.69 7.48
CA VAL A 388 0.53 -14.76 6.35
C VAL A 388 -0.83 -14.82 5.65
N ILE A 389 -1.46 -13.67 5.44
CA ILE A 389 -2.60 -13.51 4.53
C ILE A 389 -2.04 -13.11 3.17
N LEU A 390 -2.10 -14.02 2.19
CA LEU A 390 -1.56 -13.81 0.86
C LEU A 390 -2.64 -13.30 -0.09
N VAL A 391 -2.45 -12.09 -0.60
CA VAL A 391 -3.40 -11.42 -1.52
C VAL A 391 -2.70 -10.91 -2.79
N GLY A 392 -3.47 -10.34 -3.71
CA GLY A 392 -2.98 -9.82 -4.98
C GLY A 392 -2.93 -10.87 -6.09
N GLY A 393 -2.57 -10.43 -7.30
CA GLY A 393 -2.60 -11.28 -8.51
C GLY A 393 -1.70 -12.52 -8.41
N GLY A 394 -0.56 -12.42 -7.72
CA GLY A 394 0.38 -13.52 -7.50
C GLY A 394 -0.16 -14.62 -6.58
N ALA A 395 -1.16 -14.33 -5.74
CA ALA A 395 -1.81 -15.33 -4.89
C ALA A 395 -2.55 -16.42 -5.70
N ARG A 396 -2.85 -16.18 -6.99
CA ARG A 396 -3.47 -17.17 -7.88
C ARG A 396 -2.52 -18.31 -8.25
N SER A 397 -1.21 -18.06 -8.29
CA SER A 397 -0.22 -19.07 -8.66
C SER A 397 -0.20 -20.22 -7.67
N ALA A 398 -0.41 -21.45 -8.16
CA ALA A 398 -0.35 -22.65 -7.32
C ALA A 398 1.04 -22.85 -6.71
N ALA A 399 2.11 -22.50 -7.45
CA ALA A 399 3.48 -22.57 -6.96
C ALA A 399 3.71 -21.62 -5.78
N VAL A 400 3.28 -20.36 -5.91
CA VAL A 400 3.40 -19.37 -4.84
C VAL A 400 2.68 -19.85 -3.57
N ARG A 401 1.41 -20.28 -3.68
CA ARG A 401 0.62 -20.74 -2.53
C ARG A 401 1.25 -21.92 -1.79
N ARG A 402 1.78 -22.91 -2.53
CA ARG A 402 2.36 -24.14 -1.94
C ARG A 402 3.79 -23.98 -1.43
N ILE A 403 4.57 -23.06 -2.01
CA ILE A 403 5.97 -22.82 -1.64
C ILE A 403 6.07 -21.76 -0.53
N ALA A 404 5.16 -20.78 -0.48
CA ALA A 404 5.19 -19.70 0.51
C ALA A 404 5.34 -20.16 1.97
N PRO A 405 4.61 -21.18 2.48
CA PRO A 405 4.78 -21.63 3.87
C PRO A 405 6.19 -22.17 4.16
N GLN A 406 6.84 -22.80 3.17
CA GLN A 406 8.20 -23.33 3.29
C GLN A 406 9.22 -22.19 3.47
N VAL A 407 8.96 -21.05 2.84
CA VAL A 407 9.82 -19.86 2.87
C VAL A 407 9.51 -18.97 4.07
N PHE A 408 8.25 -18.60 4.29
CA PHE A 408 7.85 -17.73 5.41
C PHE A 408 7.97 -18.41 6.77
N GLY A 409 7.90 -19.74 6.82
CA GLY A 409 8.01 -20.49 8.07
C GLY A 409 6.76 -20.44 8.95
N CYS A 410 5.62 -20.02 8.40
CA CYS A 410 4.33 -20.02 9.08
C CYS A 410 3.19 -20.34 8.09
N PRO A 411 1.97 -20.68 8.59
CA PRO A 411 0.83 -20.93 7.73
C PRO A 411 0.49 -19.74 6.84
N VAL A 412 0.12 -20.03 5.60
CA VAL A 412 -0.33 -19.03 4.61
C VAL A 412 -1.81 -19.24 4.34
N VAL A 413 -2.62 -18.23 4.61
CA VAL A 413 -4.04 -18.22 4.27
C VAL A 413 -4.27 -17.39 3.01
N VAL A 414 -5.09 -17.90 2.11
CA VAL A 414 -5.39 -17.29 0.82
C VAL A 414 -6.90 -17.08 0.71
N PRO A 415 -7.38 -15.86 0.92
CA PRO A 415 -8.80 -15.55 0.72
C PRO A 415 -9.16 -15.55 -0.79
N PRO A 416 -10.43 -15.80 -1.16
CA PRO A 416 -10.85 -15.85 -2.56
C PRO A 416 -10.65 -14.51 -3.25
N ALA A 417 -10.32 -14.51 -4.55
CA ALA A 417 -10.13 -13.26 -5.30
C ALA A 417 -11.25 -12.23 -5.04
N GLY A 418 -10.85 -11.04 -4.59
CA GLY A 418 -11.77 -9.99 -4.14
C GLY A 418 -11.12 -8.62 -4.19
N GLU A 419 -11.93 -7.59 -3.94
CA GLU A 419 -11.53 -6.17 -4.00
C GLU A 419 -11.23 -5.66 -2.59
N TYR A 420 -10.23 -6.24 -1.92
CA TYR A 420 -10.01 -6.05 -0.47
C TYR A 420 -9.81 -4.60 -0.02
N VAL A 421 -9.30 -3.74 -0.90
CA VAL A 421 -9.20 -2.29 -0.64
C VAL A 421 -10.60 -1.66 -0.57
N ALA A 422 -11.44 -1.92 -1.57
CA ALA A 422 -12.82 -1.45 -1.60
C ALA A 422 -13.63 -2.11 -0.46
N ASP A 423 -13.35 -3.37 -0.13
CA ASP A 423 -14.01 -4.10 0.95
C ASP A 423 -13.65 -3.53 2.31
N GLY A 424 -12.38 -3.14 2.52
CA GLY A 424 -11.95 -2.42 3.72
C GLY A 424 -12.64 -1.08 3.87
N ALA A 425 -12.72 -0.30 2.78
CA ALA A 425 -13.47 0.94 2.77
C ALA A 425 -14.96 0.70 3.09
N ALA A 426 -15.61 -0.28 2.45
CA ALA A 426 -17.00 -0.62 2.74
C ALA A 426 -17.18 -1.06 4.20
N ARG A 427 -16.21 -1.78 4.77
CA ARG A 427 -16.24 -2.21 6.18
C ARG A 427 -16.11 -1.03 7.14
N GLN A 428 -15.28 -0.04 6.81
CA GLN A 428 -15.21 1.22 7.57
C GLN A 428 -16.54 1.98 7.46
N ALA A 429 -17.13 2.07 6.27
CA ALA A 429 -18.44 2.70 6.07
C ALA A 429 -19.54 1.98 6.89
N ALA A 430 -19.52 0.65 6.93
CA ALA A 430 -20.42 -0.12 7.79
C ALA A 430 -20.20 0.15 9.27
N TRP A 431 -18.95 0.31 9.71
CA TRP A 431 -18.64 0.68 11.09
C TRP A 431 -19.22 2.06 11.45
N VAL A 432 -19.10 3.04 10.56
CA VAL A 432 -19.71 4.37 10.74
C VAL A 432 -21.25 4.28 10.78
N ALA A 433 -21.86 3.48 9.90
CA ALA A 433 -23.31 3.34 9.80
C ALA A 433 -23.95 2.58 10.98
N LEU A 434 -23.30 1.51 11.44
CA LEU A 434 -23.80 0.63 12.51
C LEU A 434 -23.35 1.12 13.91
N GLY A 435 -22.26 1.86 13.98
CA GLY A 435 -21.59 2.25 15.22
C GLY A 435 -20.90 1.06 15.91
N GLY A 436 -20.54 1.26 17.19
CA GLY A 436 -19.89 0.24 18.03
C GLY A 436 -18.39 0.47 18.23
N ALA A 437 -17.80 -0.26 19.17
CA ALA A 437 -16.40 -0.09 19.58
C ALA A 437 -15.38 -0.70 18.60
N THR A 438 -15.82 -1.59 17.72
CA THR A 438 -14.99 -2.32 16.75
C THR A 438 -15.72 -2.43 15.42
N PRO A 439 -15.02 -2.55 14.28
CA PRO A 439 -15.66 -2.73 12.99
C PRO A 439 -16.51 -4.02 12.96
N PRO A 440 -17.57 -4.07 12.12
CA PRO A 440 -18.39 -5.27 11.99
C PRO A 440 -17.53 -6.46 11.56
N VAL A 441 -17.90 -7.66 12.00
CA VAL A 441 -17.19 -8.89 11.66
C VAL A 441 -17.79 -9.46 10.39
N TRP A 442 -17.05 -9.38 9.28
CA TRP A 442 -17.42 -10.01 8.01
C TRP A 442 -16.63 -11.30 7.83
N ALA A 443 -17.33 -12.39 7.54
CA ALA A 443 -16.67 -13.66 7.24
C ALA A 443 -16.12 -13.63 5.81
N VAL A 444 -14.83 -13.92 5.65
CA VAL A 444 -14.22 -14.14 4.33
C VAL A 444 -14.33 -15.63 3.99
N GLU A 445 -15.52 -16.04 3.55
CA GLU A 445 -15.81 -17.43 3.18
C GLU A 445 -14.89 -17.92 2.06
N GLY A 446 -14.56 -19.21 2.03
CA GLY A 446 -13.72 -19.80 0.99
C GLY A 446 -12.22 -19.51 1.14
N THR A 447 -11.78 -18.98 2.28
CA THR A 447 -10.35 -18.85 2.60
C THR A 447 -9.70 -20.24 2.69
N GLU A 448 -8.64 -20.47 1.92
CA GLU A 448 -7.85 -21.70 1.94
C GLU A 448 -6.60 -21.53 2.79
N GLU A 449 -6.22 -22.57 3.53
CA GLU A 449 -4.97 -22.59 4.30
C GLU A 449 -3.94 -23.51 3.65
N TYR A 450 -2.72 -23.01 3.56
CA TYR A 450 -1.54 -23.71 3.06
C TYR A 450 -0.51 -23.78 4.19
N ALA A 451 -0.11 -25.00 4.54
CA ALA A 451 0.93 -25.26 5.51
C ALA A 451 1.95 -26.26 4.94
N ALA A 452 3.21 -26.06 5.28
CA ALA A 452 4.31 -26.96 4.95
C ALA A 452 5.41 -26.80 6.01
N GLU A 453 6.24 -27.83 6.17
CA GLU A 453 7.45 -27.71 6.99
C GLU A 453 8.37 -26.62 6.40
N PRO A 454 8.91 -25.71 7.22
CA PRO A 454 9.86 -24.72 6.76
C PRO A 454 11.10 -25.39 6.13
N VAL A 455 11.68 -24.76 5.10
CA VAL A 455 12.93 -25.22 4.48
C VAL A 455 13.98 -24.11 4.62
N PRO A 456 14.66 -24.01 5.79
CA PRO A 456 15.57 -22.90 6.09
C PRO A 456 16.67 -22.70 5.04
N ALA A 457 17.15 -23.79 4.44
CA ALA A 457 18.19 -23.77 3.40
C ALA A 457 17.84 -22.85 2.21
N VAL A 458 16.55 -22.70 1.86
CA VAL A 458 16.10 -21.79 0.78
C VAL A 458 16.46 -20.34 1.13
N ARG A 459 16.12 -19.92 2.35
CA ARG A 459 16.42 -18.57 2.85
C ARG A 459 17.92 -18.35 3.07
N GLU A 460 18.62 -19.36 3.59
CA GLU A 460 20.07 -19.30 3.82
C GLU A 460 20.84 -19.11 2.50
N GLN A 461 20.49 -19.88 1.46
CA GLN A 461 21.09 -19.76 0.14
C GLN A 461 20.77 -18.40 -0.50
N TYR A 462 19.53 -17.94 -0.39
CA TYR A 462 19.14 -16.60 -0.84
C TYR A 462 19.92 -15.49 -0.13
N ALA A 463 20.05 -15.56 1.19
CA ALA A 463 20.78 -14.58 1.99
C ALA A 463 22.27 -14.51 1.61
N ALA A 464 22.89 -15.65 1.27
CA ALA A 464 24.27 -15.70 0.77
C ALA A 464 24.40 -15.09 -0.64
N ALA A 465 23.38 -15.23 -1.49
CA ALA A 465 23.39 -14.77 -2.88
C ALA A 465 22.96 -13.30 -3.06
N ARG A 466 22.03 -12.78 -2.25
CA ARG A 466 21.39 -11.46 -2.46
C ARG A 466 22.37 -10.28 -2.46
N GLY A 467 23.57 -10.47 -1.92
CA GLY A 467 24.67 -9.48 -1.95
C GLY A 467 25.46 -9.45 -3.25
N LEU A 468 25.37 -10.49 -4.10
CA LEU A 468 26.26 -10.75 -5.22
C LEU A 468 25.68 -10.26 -6.56
N VAL A 469 25.14 -9.05 -6.57
CA VAL A 469 24.50 -8.43 -7.73
C VAL A 469 25.42 -7.38 -8.36
N LEU A 470 25.15 -7.04 -9.63
CA LEU A 470 25.76 -5.89 -10.30
C LEU A 470 24.84 -4.68 -10.20
N ASP A 471 25.40 -3.48 -10.30
CA ASP A 471 24.62 -2.25 -10.45
C ASP A 471 24.48 -1.85 -11.93
N ARG A 472 23.32 -1.28 -12.29
CA ARG A 472 23.08 -0.64 -13.58
C ARG A 472 24.08 0.51 -13.76
N ARG A 473 24.67 0.60 -14.95
CA ARG A 473 25.62 1.66 -15.34
C ARG A 473 24.93 2.85 -15.97
#